data_AF-A0A699YY03-F1
#
_entry.id   AF-A0A699YY03-F1
#
_cell.length_a   1.000
_cell.length_b   1.000
_cell.length_c   1.000
_cell.angle_alpha   90.00
_cell.angle_beta   90.00
_cell.angle_gamma   90.00
#
_symmetry.space_group_name_H-M   'P 1'
#
loop_
_entity.id
_entity.type
_entity.pdbx_description
1 polymer ?
#
loop_
_entity_poly.entity_id
_entity_poly.type
_entity_poly.pdbx_seq_one_letter_code
_entity_poly.pdbx_strand_id
1 'polypeptide(L)'
;MRALASEEVDKAQPVLTCLEETFDSQAECDAARLVVRCMYEGGLAEEVKDPLTLARMCSVAKRWASSSITTSCLQRLIELPPSQLPPEQLVLVLQTLPDSFDLLPEHKKWQKLLNSLLGQFGDVHAVITSAQLRTTFQQLPFAAAQQWAGSDTLTVDSENSVVELISLWMAGPGGQACSQEQKKQLSCLVRVQHLSPAL
;
A
#
# COMPACT_ATOMS: atom_id res chain seq x y z
N MET A 1 -74.07 0.92 -6.26
CA MET A 1 -73.73 -0.36 -6.94
C MET A 1 -73.20 0.01 -8.31
N ARG A 2 -72.00 -0.33 -8.78
CA ARG A 2 -70.99 -1.34 -8.40
C ARG A 2 -69.64 -0.75 -8.84
N ALA A 3 -68.60 -0.96 -8.05
CA ALA A 3 -67.22 -0.63 -8.36
C ALA A 3 -66.65 -1.55 -9.45
N LEU A 4 -65.74 -1.03 -10.26
CA LEU A 4 -64.68 -1.81 -10.89
C LEU A 4 -63.37 -1.06 -10.66
N ALA A 5 -62.55 -1.64 -9.79
CA ALA A 5 -61.20 -1.22 -9.48
C ALA A 5 -60.29 -1.63 -10.64
N SER A 6 -59.52 -0.68 -11.17
CA SER A 6 -58.31 -0.97 -11.92
C SER A 6 -57.17 -0.94 -10.91
N GLU A 7 -56.66 -2.12 -10.55
CA GLU A 7 -55.39 -2.25 -9.84
C GLU A 7 -54.26 -1.90 -10.82
N GLU A 8 -53.73 -0.69 -10.70
CA GLU A 8 -52.40 -0.38 -11.24
C GLU A 8 -51.38 -1.10 -10.36
N VAL A 9 -50.82 -2.19 -10.90
CA VAL A 9 -49.63 -2.84 -10.36
C VAL A 9 -48.47 -1.89 -10.60
N ASP A 10 -48.18 -1.09 -9.58
CA ASP A 10 -47.00 -0.26 -9.47
C ASP A 10 -45.76 -1.18 -9.46
N LYS A 11 -45.16 -1.36 -10.66
CA LYS A 11 -43.88 -2.06 -10.80
C LYS A 11 -42.80 -1.14 -10.24
N ALA A 12 -42.55 -1.28 -8.94
CA ALA A 12 -41.35 -0.74 -8.31
C ALA A 12 -40.12 -1.25 -9.07
N GLN A 13 -39.55 -0.38 -9.91
CA GLN A 13 -38.21 -0.60 -10.45
C GLN A 13 -37.24 -0.64 -9.27
N PRO A 14 -36.29 -1.59 -9.25
CA PRO A 14 -35.25 -1.56 -8.24
C PRO A 14 -34.44 -0.29 -8.50
N VAL A 15 -34.55 0.67 -7.58
CA VAL A 15 -33.61 1.78 -7.49
C VAL A 15 -32.25 1.13 -7.26
N LEU A 16 -31.47 1.03 -8.34
CA LEU A 16 -30.04 0.71 -8.25
C LEU A 16 -29.45 1.84 -7.42
N THR A 17 -29.23 1.58 -6.13
CA THR A 17 -28.38 2.40 -5.30
C THR A 17 -27.05 2.48 -6.02
N CYS A 18 -26.80 3.62 -6.65
CA CYS A 18 -25.50 3.94 -7.19
C CYS A 18 -24.54 3.88 -6.00
N LEU A 19 -23.77 2.80 -5.90
CA LEU A 19 -22.70 2.69 -4.91
C LEU A 19 -21.70 3.77 -5.31
N GLU A 20 -21.69 4.89 -4.59
CA GLU A 20 -20.67 5.92 -4.74
C GLU A 20 -19.33 5.28 -4.36
N GLU A 21 -18.56 4.95 -5.39
CA GLU A 21 -17.22 4.45 -5.17
C GLU A 21 -16.30 5.62 -4.81
N THR A 22 -15.56 5.44 -3.73
CA THR A 22 -14.59 6.42 -3.25
C THR A 22 -13.19 5.89 -3.52
N PHE A 23 -12.31 6.79 -3.96
CA PHE A 23 -10.89 6.52 -4.21
C PHE A 23 -10.07 7.43 -3.31
N ASP A 24 -9.01 6.88 -2.74
CA ASP A 24 -8.21 7.56 -1.72
C ASP A 24 -7.21 8.56 -2.33
N SER A 25 -6.99 8.49 -3.66
CA SER A 25 -6.07 9.37 -4.36
C SER A 25 -6.38 9.54 -5.85
N GLN A 26 -5.90 10.64 -6.44
CA GLN A 26 -5.98 10.85 -7.89
C GLN A 26 -5.31 9.72 -8.68
N ALA A 27 -4.21 9.16 -8.15
CA ALA A 27 -3.51 8.06 -8.80
C ALA A 27 -4.31 6.75 -8.79
N GLU A 28 -5.16 6.53 -7.78
CA GLU A 28 -6.10 5.42 -7.75
C GLU A 28 -7.26 5.65 -8.74
N CYS A 29 -7.78 6.89 -8.84
CA CYS A 29 -8.75 7.26 -9.87
C CYS A 29 -8.22 7.01 -11.29
N ASP A 30 -6.95 7.35 -11.54
CA ASP A 30 -6.31 7.13 -12.84
C ASP A 30 -6.13 5.64 -13.12
N ALA A 31 -5.75 4.84 -12.13
CA ALA A 31 -5.73 3.38 -12.24
C ALA A 31 -7.14 2.81 -12.52
N ALA A 32 -8.18 3.32 -11.87
CA ALA A 32 -9.56 2.91 -12.11
C ALA A 32 -10.01 3.20 -13.54
N ARG A 33 -9.67 4.38 -14.08
CA ARG A 33 -9.92 4.72 -15.50
C ARG A 33 -9.23 3.74 -16.45
N LEU A 34 -7.99 3.34 -16.13
CA LEU A 34 -7.27 2.33 -16.92
C LEU A 34 -7.94 0.96 -16.84
N VAL A 35 -8.44 0.55 -15.68
CA VAL A 35 -9.19 -0.72 -15.53
C VAL A 35 -10.47 -0.68 -16.35
N VAL A 36 -11.26 0.40 -16.28
CA VAL A 36 -12.46 0.57 -17.12
C VAL A 36 -12.09 0.47 -18.59
N ARG A 37 -11.05 1.18 -19.03
CA ARG A 37 -10.57 1.12 -20.41
C ARG A 37 -10.22 -0.31 -20.82
N CYS A 38 -9.50 -1.06 -19.99
CA CYS A 38 -9.15 -2.46 -20.24
C CYS A 38 -10.39 -3.36 -20.36
N MET A 39 -11.46 -3.10 -19.58
CA MET A 39 -12.71 -3.87 -19.67
C MET A 39 -13.38 -3.74 -21.04
N TYR A 40 -13.28 -2.56 -21.68
CA TYR A 40 -13.87 -2.31 -23.00
C TYR A 40 -12.94 -2.67 -24.16
N GLU A 41 -11.63 -2.43 -24.02
CA GLU A 41 -10.63 -2.69 -25.06
C GLU A 41 -10.13 -4.14 -25.08
N GLY A 42 -10.42 -4.93 -24.03
CA GLY A 42 -10.12 -6.35 -23.98
C GLY A 42 -8.67 -6.71 -23.62
N GLY A 43 -7.89 -5.77 -23.08
CA GLY A 43 -6.52 -6.04 -22.64
C GLY A 43 -5.83 -4.85 -21.99
N LEU A 44 -4.69 -5.11 -21.35
CA LEU A 44 -3.79 -4.05 -20.86
C LEU A 44 -3.03 -3.43 -22.02
N ALA A 45 -3.02 -2.10 -22.08
CA ALA A 45 -2.16 -1.37 -23.01
C ALA A 45 -0.68 -1.63 -22.72
N GLU A 46 0.12 -1.81 -23.77
CA GLU A 46 1.59 -1.98 -23.72
C GLU A 46 2.32 -0.84 -22.98
N GLU A 47 1.67 0.32 -22.90
CA GLU A 47 2.18 1.54 -22.28
C GLU A 47 2.20 1.46 -20.74
N VAL A 48 1.40 0.59 -20.12
CA VAL A 48 1.32 0.46 -18.66
C VAL A 48 2.43 -0.48 -18.16
N LYS A 49 3.63 0.06 -18.02
CA LYS A 49 4.80 -0.65 -17.48
C LYS A 49 5.17 -0.24 -16.07
N ASP A 50 4.59 0.84 -15.55
CA ASP A 50 4.88 1.31 -14.21
C ASP A 50 4.37 0.31 -13.15
N PRO A 51 5.25 -0.26 -12.32
CA PRO A 51 4.88 -1.26 -11.32
C PRO A 51 3.83 -0.77 -10.33
N LEU A 52 3.91 0.50 -9.91
CA LEU A 52 2.98 1.04 -8.92
C LEU A 52 1.58 1.21 -9.51
N THR A 53 1.49 1.67 -10.76
CA THR A 53 0.25 1.74 -11.51
C THR A 53 -0.37 0.35 -11.71
N LEU A 54 0.44 -0.65 -12.07
CA LEU A 54 -0.02 -2.04 -12.17
C LEU A 54 -0.55 -2.57 -10.84
N ALA A 55 0.11 -2.28 -9.72
CA ALA A 55 -0.34 -2.67 -8.39
C ALA A 55 -1.68 -2.01 -8.04
N ARG A 56 -1.85 -0.72 -8.33
CA ARG A 56 -3.13 -0.01 -8.13
C ARG A 56 -4.24 -0.59 -9.00
N MET A 57 -3.94 -0.88 -10.27
CA MET A 57 -4.89 -1.52 -11.18
C MET A 57 -5.29 -2.92 -10.69
N CYS A 58 -4.36 -3.71 -10.14
CA CYS A 58 -4.68 -4.99 -9.49
C CYS A 58 -5.72 -4.80 -8.38
N SER A 59 -5.52 -3.80 -7.51
CA SER A 59 -6.40 -3.53 -6.36
C SER A 59 -7.79 -3.11 -6.79
N VAL A 60 -7.89 -2.18 -7.74
CA VAL A 60 -9.17 -1.75 -8.30
C VAL A 60 -9.86 -2.90 -9.03
N ALA A 61 -9.15 -3.62 -9.90
CA ALA A 61 -9.72 -4.77 -10.62
C ALA A 61 -10.22 -5.86 -9.67
N LYS A 62 -9.48 -6.11 -8.57
CA LYS A 62 -9.91 -7.05 -7.53
C LYS A 62 -11.16 -6.56 -6.80
N ARG A 63 -11.23 -5.28 -6.46
CA ARG A 63 -12.41 -4.63 -5.83
C ARG A 63 -13.65 -4.77 -6.73
N TRP A 64 -13.48 -4.66 -8.04
CA TRP A 64 -14.54 -4.83 -9.04
C TRP A 64 -14.77 -6.28 -9.49
N ALA A 65 -14.15 -7.25 -8.83
CA ALA A 65 -14.23 -8.67 -9.16
C ALA A 65 -13.86 -9.01 -10.62
N SER A 66 -12.98 -8.23 -11.25
CA SER A 66 -12.48 -8.46 -12.61
C SER A 66 -11.25 -9.37 -12.61
N SER A 67 -11.49 -10.68 -12.63
CA SER A 67 -10.43 -11.70 -12.54
C SER A 67 -9.45 -11.67 -13.72
N SER A 68 -9.90 -11.35 -14.94
CA SER A 68 -9.05 -11.30 -16.13
C SER A 68 -8.02 -10.16 -16.06
N ILE A 69 -8.45 -8.97 -15.64
CA ILE A 69 -7.58 -7.80 -15.51
C ILE A 69 -6.64 -7.98 -14.33
N THR A 70 -7.14 -8.44 -13.17
CA THR A 70 -6.28 -8.77 -12.02
C THR A 70 -5.18 -9.74 -12.44
N THR A 71 -5.50 -10.84 -13.12
CA THR A 71 -4.51 -11.83 -13.59
C THR A 71 -3.49 -11.21 -14.55
N SER A 72 -3.94 -10.39 -15.49
CA SER A 72 -3.08 -9.74 -16.48
C SER A 72 -2.11 -8.73 -15.86
N CYS A 73 -2.59 -7.88 -14.95
CA CYS A 73 -1.77 -6.92 -14.22
C CYS A 73 -0.70 -7.63 -13.37
N LEU A 74 -1.08 -8.73 -12.71
CA LEU A 74 -0.13 -9.52 -11.93
C LEU A 74 0.93 -10.18 -12.78
N GLN A 75 0.54 -10.77 -13.90
CA GLN A 75 1.51 -11.41 -14.78
C GLN A 75 2.57 -10.40 -15.24
N ARG A 76 2.15 -9.19 -15.61
CA ARG A 76 3.07 -8.09 -15.93
C ARG A 76 3.94 -7.68 -14.73
N LEU A 77 3.39 -7.60 -13.52
CA LEU A 77 4.17 -7.34 -12.30
C LEU A 77 5.21 -8.42 -12.00
N ILE A 78 4.89 -9.68 -12.28
CA ILE A 78 5.80 -10.82 -12.08
C ILE A 78 6.92 -10.83 -13.12
N GLU A 79 6.62 -10.41 -14.34
CA GLU A 79 7.60 -10.26 -15.43
C GLU A 79 8.60 -9.13 -15.16
N LEU A 80 8.27 -8.18 -14.26
CA LEU A 80 9.19 -7.12 -13.87
C LEU A 80 10.23 -7.66 -12.88
N PRO A 81 11.53 -7.65 -13.24
CA PRO A 81 12.58 -8.12 -12.35
C PRO A 81 12.68 -7.17 -11.14
N PRO A 82 12.50 -7.66 -9.91
CA PRO A 82 12.45 -6.80 -8.73
C PRO A 82 13.81 -6.15 -8.39
N SER A 83 14.91 -6.64 -8.97
CA SER A 83 16.23 -6.01 -8.91
C SER A 83 16.35 -4.71 -9.71
N GLN A 84 15.38 -4.41 -10.59
CA GLN A 84 15.36 -3.16 -11.37
C GLN A 84 14.53 -2.06 -10.68
N LEU A 85 13.82 -2.38 -9.59
CA LEU A 85 13.01 -1.39 -8.89
C LEU A 85 13.77 -0.77 -7.72
N PRO A 86 13.68 0.57 -7.56
CA PRO A 86 14.11 1.23 -6.34
C PRO A 86 13.40 0.62 -5.11
N PRO A 87 14.10 0.51 -3.98
CA PRO A 87 13.54 0.01 -2.71
C PRO A 87 12.21 0.65 -2.32
N GLU A 88 12.10 1.96 -2.52
CA GLU A 88 10.94 2.77 -2.16
C GLU A 88 9.72 2.39 -3.01
N GLN A 89 9.95 2.12 -4.30
CA GLN A 89 8.90 1.69 -5.22
C GLN A 89 8.45 0.26 -4.92
N LEU A 90 9.40 -0.61 -4.53
CA LEU A 90 9.11 -2.00 -4.16
C LEU A 90 8.19 -2.09 -2.94
N VAL A 91 8.46 -1.27 -1.93
CA VAL A 91 7.62 -1.13 -0.74
C VAL A 91 6.20 -0.69 -1.13
N LEU A 92 6.09 0.37 -1.94
CA LEU A 92 4.79 0.92 -2.35
C LEU A 92 3.97 -0.10 -3.15
N VAL A 93 4.62 -0.85 -4.04
CA VAL A 93 3.99 -1.93 -4.82
C VAL A 93 3.41 -2.99 -3.90
N LEU A 94 4.22 -3.51 -2.97
CA LEU A 94 3.77 -4.55 -2.03
C LEU A 94 2.58 -4.10 -1.18
N GLN A 95 2.59 -2.85 -0.72
CA GLN A 95 1.50 -2.30 0.11
C GLN A 95 0.22 -2.02 -0.66
N THR A 96 0.36 -1.74 -1.96
CA THR A 96 -0.81 -1.48 -2.80
C THR A 96 -1.51 -2.79 -3.15
N LEU A 97 -0.78 -3.90 -3.24
CA LEU A 97 -1.33 -5.20 -3.61
C LEU A 97 -2.36 -5.69 -2.56
N PRO A 98 -3.50 -6.25 -3.00
CA PRO A 98 -4.50 -6.82 -2.09
C PRO A 98 -3.98 -7.94 -1.19
N ASP A 99 -4.50 -8.09 0.04
CA ASP A 99 -4.08 -9.13 0.99
C ASP A 99 -4.14 -10.57 0.44
N SER A 100 -5.03 -10.83 -0.52
CA SER A 100 -5.12 -12.13 -1.21
C SER A 100 -3.86 -12.52 -1.99
N PHE A 101 -2.91 -11.58 -2.19
CA PHE A 101 -1.64 -11.79 -2.88
C PHE A 101 -0.56 -12.45 -2.02
N ASP A 102 -0.76 -12.54 -0.70
CA ASP A 102 0.17 -13.18 0.23
C ASP A 102 0.50 -14.65 -0.12
N LEU A 103 -0.41 -15.30 -0.85
CA LEU A 103 -0.33 -16.71 -1.22
C LEU A 103 0.52 -16.97 -2.47
N LEU A 104 0.89 -15.94 -3.23
CA LEU A 104 1.67 -16.12 -4.45
C LEU A 104 3.17 -16.32 -4.15
N PRO A 105 3.83 -17.31 -4.78
CA PRO A 105 5.27 -17.55 -4.60
C PRO A 105 6.13 -16.31 -4.85
N GLU A 106 5.69 -15.44 -5.74
CA GLU A 106 6.35 -14.20 -6.12
C GLU A 106 6.28 -13.18 -5.00
N HIS A 107 5.17 -13.12 -4.25
CA HIS A 107 5.05 -12.27 -3.06
C HIS A 107 6.18 -12.57 -2.07
N LYS A 108 6.56 -13.85 -1.90
CA LYS A 108 7.71 -14.24 -1.07
C LYS A 108 9.04 -13.73 -1.61
N LYS A 109 9.24 -13.65 -2.94
CA LYS A 109 10.45 -13.08 -3.54
C LYS A 109 10.53 -11.58 -3.29
N TRP A 110 9.42 -10.88 -3.50
CA TRP A 110 9.28 -9.46 -3.24
C TRP A 110 9.46 -9.13 -1.74
N GLN A 111 8.85 -9.91 -0.84
CA GLN A 111 9.08 -9.82 0.60
C GLN A 111 10.54 -10.12 0.99
N LYS A 112 11.20 -11.09 0.34
CA LYS A 112 12.62 -11.38 0.63
C LYS A 112 13.52 -10.20 0.27
N LEU A 113 13.22 -9.51 -0.84
CA LEU A 113 13.95 -8.30 -1.23
C LEU A 113 13.65 -7.15 -0.29
N LEU A 114 12.39 -6.96 0.11
CA LEU A 114 12.02 -6.02 1.15
C LEU A 114 12.77 -6.30 2.46
N ASN A 115 12.82 -7.55 2.93
CA ASN A 115 13.55 -7.93 4.14
C ASN A 115 15.05 -7.69 4.00
N SER A 116 15.62 -7.90 2.80
CA SER A 116 17.01 -7.56 2.51
C SER A 116 17.26 -6.05 2.57
N LEU A 117 16.30 -5.23 2.14
CA LEU A 117 16.36 -3.77 2.20
C LEU A 117 16.15 -3.25 3.61
N LEU A 118 15.17 -3.79 4.33
CA LEU A 118 14.97 -3.55 5.76
C LEU A 118 16.22 -3.95 6.56
N GLY A 119 16.94 -4.99 6.12
CA GLY A 119 18.25 -5.35 6.66
C GLY A 119 19.32 -4.26 6.49
N GLN A 120 19.25 -3.44 5.43
CA GLN A 120 20.15 -2.28 5.27
C GLN A 120 19.82 -1.15 6.25
N PHE A 121 18.55 -1.04 6.65
CA PHE A 121 18.09 -0.15 7.73
C PHE A 121 18.03 -0.84 9.09
N GLY A 122 18.51 -2.10 9.19
CA GLY A 122 18.42 -2.89 10.40
C GLY A 122 19.34 -2.33 11.50
N ASP A 123 20.46 -1.74 11.10
CA ASP A 123 21.37 -1.01 11.97
C ASP A 123 20.86 0.42 12.18
N VAL A 124 20.09 0.62 13.25
CA VAL A 124 19.53 1.92 13.61
C VAL A 124 20.61 2.96 13.82
N HIS A 125 21.73 2.57 14.43
CA HIS A 125 22.83 3.48 14.71
C HIS A 125 23.46 4.01 13.42
N ALA A 126 23.66 3.14 12.43
CA ALA A 126 24.13 3.52 11.10
C ALA A 126 23.15 4.43 10.39
N VAL A 127 21.84 4.16 10.48
CA VAL A 127 20.82 5.03 9.88
C VAL A 127 20.84 6.41 10.53
N ILE A 128 20.89 6.53 11.86
CA ILE A 128 20.91 7.83 12.56
C ILE A 128 22.18 8.62 12.23
N THR A 129 23.34 7.96 12.14
CA THR A 129 24.62 8.62 11.95
C THR A 129 24.89 9.01 10.50
N SER A 130 24.49 8.18 9.53
CA SER A 130 24.75 8.40 8.11
C SER A 130 23.74 9.37 7.49
N ALA A 131 24.20 10.54 7.06
CA ALA A 131 23.36 11.52 6.37
C ALA A 131 22.63 10.94 5.13
N GLN A 132 23.33 10.11 4.35
CA GLN A 132 22.75 9.47 3.17
C GLN A 132 21.62 8.50 3.54
N LEU A 133 21.85 7.62 4.53
CA LEU A 133 20.82 6.67 4.96
C LEU A 133 19.63 7.38 5.60
N ARG A 134 19.86 8.45 6.37
CA ARG A 134 18.76 9.28 6.90
C ARG A 134 17.88 9.84 5.80
N THR A 135 18.48 10.42 4.77
CA THR A 135 17.72 11.01 3.66
C THR A 135 16.89 9.94 2.96
N THR A 136 17.47 8.77 2.67
CA THR A 136 16.72 7.66 2.06
C THR A 136 15.61 7.16 2.98
N PHE A 137 15.90 6.98 4.28
CA PHE A 137 14.93 6.52 5.26
C PHE A 137 13.73 7.48 5.37
N GLN A 138 13.97 8.79 5.36
CA GLN A 138 12.91 9.82 5.40
C GLN A 138 11.98 9.85 4.19
N GLN A 139 12.40 9.26 3.05
CA GLN A 139 11.55 9.11 1.86
C GLN A 139 10.71 7.83 1.87
N LEU A 140 10.92 6.95 2.86
CA LEU A 140 10.14 5.72 2.95
C LEU A 140 8.65 6.05 3.13
N PRO A 141 7.75 5.33 2.47
CA PRO A 141 6.32 5.48 2.71
C PRO A 141 5.94 4.95 4.09
N PHE A 142 4.78 5.41 4.59
CA PHE A 142 4.29 5.10 5.93
C PHE A 142 4.38 3.62 6.28
N ALA A 143 3.88 2.74 5.42
CA ALA A 143 3.83 1.33 5.79
C ALA A 143 5.22 0.65 5.77
N ALA A 144 6.26 1.21 5.11
CA ALA A 144 7.63 0.73 5.31
C ALA A 144 8.14 1.11 6.69
N ALA A 145 7.90 2.36 7.10
CA ALA A 145 8.24 2.81 8.44
C ALA A 145 7.48 2.00 9.49
N GLN A 146 6.23 1.62 9.23
CA GLN A 146 5.42 0.76 10.09
C GLN A 146 5.96 -0.67 10.18
N GLN A 147 6.24 -1.30 9.05
CA GLN A 147 6.83 -2.66 9.04
C GLN A 147 8.20 -2.68 9.70
N TRP A 148 8.99 -1.63 9.49
CA TRP A 148 10.28 -1.46 10.13
C TRP A 148 10.11 -1.31 11.64
N ALA A 149 9.33 -0.35 12.11
CA ALA A 149 9.14 -0.07 13.55
C ALA A 149 8.53 -1.25 14.31
N GLY A 150 7.74 -2.09 13.64
CA GLY A 150 7.17 -3.31 14.21
C GLY A 150 8.09 -4.53 14.15
N SER A 151 9.27 -4.45 13.53
CA SER A 151 10.13 -5.59 13.30
C SER A 151 10.99 -5.95 14.52
N ASP A 152 10.94 -7.23 14.92
CA ASP A 152 11.83 -7.80 15.95
C ASP A 152 13.27 -8.03 15.48
N THR A 153 13.54 -7.89 14.18
CA THR A 153 14.85 -8.21 13.61
C THR A 153 15.81 -7.02 13.59
N LEU A 154 15.40 -5.88 14.13
CA LEU A 154 16.20 -4.66 14.14
C LEU A 154 17.33 -4.76 15.17
N THR A 155 18.52 -4.35 14.76
CA THR A 155 19.64 -4.15 15.69
C THR A 155 19.56 -2.74 16.22
N VAL A 156 19.06 -2.62 17.45
CA VAL A 156 18.85 -1.35 18.15
C VAL A 156 19.63 -1.35 19.45
N ASP A 157 20.28 -0.22 19.78
CA ASP A 157 20.98 -0.06 21.07
C ASP A 157 19.98 -0.04 22.23
N SER A 158 18.81 0.56 22.00
CA SER A 158 17.70 0.62 22.94
C SER A 158 16.39 0.95 22.21
N GLU A 159 15.27 0.78 22.90
CA GLU A 159 13.97 1.24 22.39
C GLU A 159 13.94 2.78 22.21
N ASN A 160 14.78 3.53 22.93
CA ASN A 160 14.91 4.98 22.73
C ASN A 160 15.42 5.30 21.31
N SER A 161 16.28 4.44 20.74
CA SER A 161 16.77 4.58 19.36
C SER A 161 15.65 4.36 18.34
N VAL A 162 14.69 3.49 18.63
CA VAL A 162 13.48 3.30 17.79
C VAL A 162 12.65 4.57 17.80
N VAL A 163 12.46 5.20 18.96
CA VAL A 163 11.74 6.48 19.08
C VAL A 163 12.46 7.61 18.34
N GLU A 164 13.78 7.70 18.46
CA GLU A 164 14.59 8.66 17.72
C GLU A 164 14.44 8.46 16.21
N LEU A 165 14.49 7.22 15.74
CA LEU A 165 14.38 6.91 14.32
C LEU A 165 12.97 7.18 13.77
N ILE A 166 11.91 6.84 14.51
CA ILE A 166 10.54 7.20 14.16
C ILE A 166 10.42 8.74 14.08
N SER A 167 10.99 9.47 15.04
CA SER A 167 10.99 10.94 15.04
C SER A 167 11.73 11.51 13.83
N LEU A 168 12.84 10.89 13.44
CA LEU A 168 13.62 11.23 12.26
C LEU A 168 12.82 11.04 10.98
N TRP A 169 12.11 9.92 10.86
CA TRP A 169 11.19 9.68 9.74
C TRP A 169 10.04 10.66 9.72
N MET A 170 9.43 10.94 10.89
CA MET A 170 8.34 11.91 11.05
C MET A 170 8.73 13.32 10.59
N ALA A 171 10.00 13.71 10.75
CA ALA A 171 10.53 14.99 10.29
C ALA A 171 10.70 15.05 8.75
N GLY A 172 10.76 13.91 8.07
CA GLY A 172 10.90 13.78 6.63
C GLY A 172 9.59 13.97 5.85
N PRO A 173 9.65 14.03 4.50
CA PRO A 173 8.47 14.20 3.65
C PRO A 173 7.41 13.11 3.86
N GLY A 174 7.82 11.85 4.04
CA GLY A 174 6.90 10.75 4.31
C GLY A 174 6.13 10.92 5.63
N GLY A 175 6.83 11.38 6.66
CA GLY A 175 6.27 11.67 7.98
C GLY A 175 5.38 12.91 8.06
N GLN A 176 5.72 13.96 7.32
CA GLN A 176 4.93 15.18 7.24
C GLN A 176 3.57 14.96 6.57
N ALA A 177 3.51 14.03 5.61
CA ALA A 177 2.28 13.65 4.92
C ALA A 177 1.35 12.75 5.77
N CYS A 178 1.78 12.27 6.94
CA CYS A 178 0.97 11.35 7.74
C CYS A 178 -0.23 11.99 8.42
N SER A 179 -1.35 11.25 8.39
CA SER A 179 -2.53 11.56 9.18
C SER A 179 -2.28 11.34 10.69
N GLN A 180 -3.14 11.90 11.54
CA GLN A 180 -3.05 11.68 12.98
C GLN A 180 -3.25 10.20 13.35
N GLU A 181 -4.09 9.47 12.63
CA GLU A 181 -4.30 8.04 12.86
C GLU A 181 -3.04 7.22 12.54
N GLN A 182 -2.34 7.56 11.45
CA GLN A 182 -1.07 6.92 11.10
C GLN A 182 0.01 7.18 12.17
N LYS A 183 0.10 8.41 12.69
CA LYS A 183 1.02 8.72 13.79
C LYS A 183 0.71 7.91 15.04
N LYS A 184 -0.57 7.74 15.35
CA LYS A 184 -1.03 6.89 16.46
C LYS A 184 -0.65 5.42 16.23
N GLN A 185 -0.87 4.88 15.03
CA GLN A 185 -0.46 3.51 14.69
C GLN A 185 1.05 3.28 14.89
N LEU A 186 1.90 4.21 14.43
CA LEU A 186 3.35 4.13 14.67
C LEU A 186 3.69 4.19 16.16
N SER A 187 3.04 5.07 16.92
CA SER A 187 3.28 5.17 18.37
C SER A 187 2.95 3.88 19.13
N CYS A 188 1.97 3.10 18.64
CA CYS A 188 1.60 1.82 19.24
C CYS A 188 2.64 0.71 19.01
N LEU A 189 3.58 0.89 18.08
CA LEU A 189 4.65 -0.08 17.82
C LEU A 189 5.82 0.05 18.79
N VAL A 190 5.97 1.21 19.44
CA VAL A 190 7.02 1.45 20.43
C VAL A 190 6.72 0.68 21.70
N ARG A 191 7.68 -0.14 22.14
CA ARG A 191 7.58 -0.93 23.37
C ARG A 191 7.92 -0.06 24.56
N VAL A 192 6.95 0.73 25.01
CA VAL A 192 7.13 1.70 26.11
C VAL A 192 7.81 1.10 27.35
N GLN A 193 7.55 -0.18 27.63
CA GLN A 193 8.16 -0.93 28.73
C GLN A 193 9.70 -1.11 28.64
N HIS A 194 10.30 -0.89 27.47
CA HIS A 194 11.74 -0.97 27.22
C HIS A 194 12.38 0.42 27.07
N LEU A 195 11.61 1.50 27.18
CA LEU A 195 12.16 2.86 27.17
C LEU A 195 12.93 3.13 28.45
N SER A 196 14.08 3.78 28.30
CA SER A 196 14.85 4.26 29.44
C SER A 196 14.41 5.69 29.79
N PRO A 197 14.15 6.00 31.07
CA PRO A 197 13.80 7.35 31.49
C PRO A 197 14.92 8.33 31.14
N ALA A 198 14.55 9.56 30.82
CA ALA A 198 15.53 10.64 30.69
C ALA A 198 16.19 10.89 32.05
N LEU A 199 17.52 10.88 32.07
CA LEU A 199 18.35 11.28 33.23
C LEU A 199 18.23 12.79 33.49
#